data_AF-C1EJH8-F1
#
_entry.id   AF-C1EJH8-F1
#
_cell.length_a   1.000
_cell.length_b   1.000
_cell.length_c   1.000
_cell.angle_alpha   90.00
_cell.angle_beta   90.00
_cell.angle_gamma   90.00
#
_symmetry.space_group_name_H-M   'P 1'
#
loop_
_entity.id
_entity.type
_entity.pdbx_description
1 polymer ?
#
loop_
_entity_poly.entity_id
_entity_poly.type
_entity_poly.pdbx_seq_one_letter_code
_entity_poly.pdbx_strand_id
1 'polypeptide(L)'
;MVHARLPLGGPAPVPVVPLVSPQDGISRAKRLRRPCAANRSEHRVLHLTDNQLRSVPAEIGQLASLRELYLYGNQLTSVPVEIGQLTSLKKLNLGGNQLTTVPAEIGQFTSLLWLSLDNNKLTSVPAEIEQLKSLMRLWLAGNQLTSVPAEIGQLTSLRELLLKGNQLTSVPAEIGQLTMLRELRLEGNQLRSLPAEIGQLTSLKKLTIS
;
A
#
# COMPACT_ATOMS: atom_id res chain seq x y z
N MET A 1 17.14 55.08 -57.51
CA MET A 1 17.22 53.61 -57.70
C MET A 1 18.04 53.02 -56.57
N VAL A 2 17.41 52.77 -55.42
CA VAL A 2 18.00 52.02 -54.30
C VAL A 2 16.87 51.21 -53.67
N HIS A 3 16.75 49.94 -54.06
CA HIS A 3 15.88 48.98 -53.38
C HIS A 3 16.79 47.98 -52.65
N ALA A 4 17.00 48.21 -51.36
CA ALA A 4 17.57 47.23 -50.45
C ALA A 4 16.47 46.21 -50.08
N ARG A 5 16.64 44.95 -50.52
CA ARG A 5 15.84 43.82 -50.04
C ARG A 5 16.53 43.22 -48.82
N LEU A 6 15.86 43.24 -47.68
CA LEU A 6 16.17 42.45 -46.49
C LEU A 6 15.69 41.00 -46.73
N PRO A 7 16.46 39.96 -46.36
CA PRO A 7 15.92 38.61 -46.25
C PRO A 7 15.31 38.40 -44.85
N LEU A 8 14.04 37.98 -44.84
CA LEU A 8 13.33 37.45 -43.67
C LEU A 8 13.94 36.08 -43.30
N GLY A 9 14.80 36.06 -42.28
CA GLY A 9 15.21 34.83 -41.60
C GLY A 9 14.11 34.38 -40.63
N GLY A 10 13.32 33.38 -41.02
CA GLY A 10 12.38 32.71 -40.12
C GLY A 10 13.10 31.96 -38.99
N PRO A 11 12.44 31.74 -37.84
CA PRO A 11 13.04 31.00 -36.74
C PRO A 11 13.35 29.55 -37.12
N ALA A 12 14.52 29.08 -36.69
CA ALA A 12 14.99 27.72 -36.86
C ALA A 12 14.00 26.68 -36.26
N PRO A 13 13.88 25.48 -36.84
CA PRO A 13 13.01 24.44 -36.31
C PRO A 13 13.46 24.01 -34.91
N VAL A 14 12.51 23.97 -33.98
CA VAL A 14 12.68 23.43 -32.64
C VAL A 14 13.07 21.95 -32.76
N PRO A 15 14.11 21.45 -32.05
CA PRO A 15 14.45 20.04 -32.08
C PRO A 15 13.30 19.23 -31.48
N VAL A 16 12.71 18.37 -32.32
CA VAL A 16 11.74 17.36 -31.90
C VAL A 16 12.48 16.36 -31.03
N VAL A 17 12.28 16.45 -29.72
CA VAL A 17 12.71 15.41 -28.77
C VAL A 17 11.92 14.14 -29.11
N PRO A 18 12.58 12.99 -29.39
CA PRO A 18 11.85 11.77 -29.66
C PRO A 18 11.07 11.35 -28.41
N LEU A 19 9.76 11.18 -28.58
CA LEU A 19 8.88 10.51 -27.64
C LEU A 19 9.48 9.15 -27.29
N VAL A 20 9.98 9.01 -26.06
CA VAL A 20 10.38 7.71 -25.51
C VAL A 20 9.11 6.89 -25.34
N SER A 21 8.93 5.90 -26.21
CA SER A 21 7.84 4.94 -26.19
C SER A 21 7.71 4.27 -24.81
N PRO A 22 6.49 4.05 -24.26
CA PRO A 22 6.32 3.46 -22.92
C PRO A 22 6.67 1.97 -22.78
N GLN A 23 7.43 1.36 -23.69
CA GLN A 23 7.58 -0.10 -23.76
C GLN A 23 8.91 -0.68 -23.26
N ASP A 24 9.90 0.13 -22.89
CA ASP A 24 11.24 -0.40 -22.53
C ASP A 24 11.44 -0.77 -21.04
N GLY A 25 10.37 -1.01 -20.29
CA GLY A 25 10.45 -1.47 -18.90
C GLY A 25 10.52 -2.98 -18.69
N ILE A 26 10.24 -3.79 -19.72
CA ILE A 26 9.99 -5.24 -19.57
C ILE A 26 11.24 -6.10 -19.84
N SER A 27 12.31 -5.55 -20.42
CA SER A 27 13.49 -6.34 -20.81
C SER A 27 14.43 -6.76 -19.65
N ARG A 28 14.10 -6.40 -18.40
CA ARG A 28 14.89 -6.81 -17.20
C ARG A 28 14.10 -7.54 -16.12
N ALA A 29 12.78 -7.68 -16.27
CA ALA A 29 12.03 -8.61 -15.43
C ALA A 29 12.45 -10.03 -15.84
N LYS A 30 13.30 -10.68 -15.03
CA LYS A 30 13.54 -12.13 -15.11
C LYS A 30 12.21 -12.79 -15.43
N ARG A 31 12.13 -13.45 -16.59
CA ARG A 31 11.04 -14.37 -16.96
C ARG A 31 10.54 -15.03 -15.68
N LEU A 32 9.30 -14.76 -15.30
CA LEU A 32 8.57 -15.59 -14.35
C LEU A 32 8.56 -16.98 -14.97
N ARG A 33 9.58 -17.77 -14.62
CA ARG A 33 9.66 -19.18 -15.00
C ARG A 33 8.40 -19.80 -14.40
N ARG A 34 7.59 -20.43 -15.24
CA ARG A 34 6.48 -21.30 -14.82
C ARG A 34 6.96 -22.08 -13.59
N PRO A 35 6.29 -22.01 -12.43
CA PRO A 35 6.74 -22.79 -11.28
C PRO A 35 6.62 -24.26 -11.67
N CYS A 36 7.77 -24.90 -11.88
CA CYS A 36 7.86 -26.34 -12.08
C CYS A 36 7.15 -27.02 -10.90
N ALA A 37 6.32 -28.02 -11.24
CA ALA A 37 5.74 -28.96 -10.32
C ALA A 37 6.84 -29.82 -9.67
N ALA A 38 7.61 -29.25 -8.75
CA ALA A 38 8.55 -29.94 -7.88
C ALA A 38 9.11 -28.96 -6.83
N ASN A 39 8.31 -28.57 -5.84
CA ASN A 39 8.88 -28.26 -4.53
C ASN A 39 7.91 -28.64 -3.41
N ARG A 40 8.20 -29.78 -2.78
CA ARG A 40 7.53 -30.34 -1.59
C ARG A 40 8.24 -29.83 -0.33
N SER A 41 8.18 -28.54 -0.06
CA SER A 41 8.54 -28.01 1.26
C SER A 41 7.63 -26.84 1.62
N GLU A 42 7.12 -26.88 2.84
CA GLU A 42 5.91 -26.24 3.38
C GLU A 42 5.95 -24.70 3.48
N HIS A 43 6.84 -24.03 2.77
CA HIS A 43 7.00 -22.57 2.82
C HIS A 43 6.48 -21.93 1.55
N ARG A 44 5.24 -21.45 1.64
CA ARG A 44 4.55 -20.75 0.54
C ARG A 44 4.78 -19.25 0.69
N VAL A 45 6.02 -18.85 0.51
CA VAL A 45 6.50 -17.47 0.67
C VAL A 45 7.05 -16.98 -0.66
N LEU A 46 6.65 -15.78 -1.08
CA LEU A 46 7.14 -15.12 -2.29
C LEU A 46 7.82 -13.80 -1.93
N HIS A 47 9.14 -13.73 -2.16
CA HIS A 47 9.94 -12.53 -1.96
C HIS A 47 10.20 -11.82 -3.29
N LEU A 48 9.70 -10.59 -3.40
CA LEU A 48 9.86 -9.68 -4.53
C LEU A 48 10.31 -8.29 -4.07
N THR A 49 10.90 -8.19 -2.89
CA THR A 49 11.44 -6.95 -2.32
C THR A 49 12.55 -6.34 -3.20
N ASP A 50 12.55 -5.01 -3.36
CA ASP A 50 13.59 -4.22 -4.04
C ASP A 50 13.85 -4.64 -5.51
N ASN A 51 12.79 -4.95 -6.27
CA ASN A 51 12.90 -5.41 -7.67
C ASN A 51 12.50 -4.35 -8.72
N GLN A 52 12.26 -3.09 -8.32
CA GLN A 52 11.83 -2.02 -9.22
C GLN A 52 10.54 -2.35 -10.00
N LEU A 53 9.70 -3.24 -9.47
CA LEU A 53 8.45 -3.64 -10.12
C LEU A 53 7.51 -2.45 -10.22
N ARG A 54 6.95 -2.22 -11.41
CA ARG A 54 5.93 -1.17 -11.65
C ARG A 54 4.51 -1.68 -11.54
N SER A 55 4.32 -2.99 -11.69
CA SER A 55 3.03 -3.65 -11.54
C SER A 55 3.21 -5.08 -11.02
N VAL A 56 2.13 -5.63 -10.47
CA VAL A 56 1.99 -7.06 -10.17
C VAL A 56 1.01 -7.63 -11.19
N PRO A 57 1.33 -8.74 -11.87
CA PRO A 57 0.44 -9.37 -12.84
C PRO A 57 -0.77 -10.03 -12.16
N ALA A 58 -1.92 -10.06 -12.83
CA ALA A 58 -3.18 -10.64 -12.32
C ALA A 58 -3.02 -12.13 -11.94
N GLU A 59 -2.11 -12.83 -12.62
CA GLU A 59 -1.77 -14.24 -12.36
C GLU A 59 -1.26 -14.49 -10.93
N ILE A 60 -0.91 -13.44 -10.17
CA ILE A 60 -0.61 -13.58 -8.73
C ILE A 60 -1.75 -14.28 -7.99
N GLY A 61 -3.02 -14.04 -8.36
CA GLY A 61 -4.19 -14.64 -7.72
C GLY A 61 -4.26 -16.17 -7.86
N GLN A 62 -3.55 -16.74 -8.84
CA GLN A 62 -3.47 -18.19 -9.03
C GLN A 62 -2.64 -18.88 -7.95
N LEU A 63 -1.84 -18.12 -7.18
CA LEU A 63 -1.07 -18.64 -6.06
C LEU A 63 -1.95 -18.78 -4.80
N ALA A 64 -3.16 -19.37 -4.91
CA ALA A 64 -4.14 -19.53 -3.81
C ALA A 64 -3.58 -20.15 -2.52
N SER A 65 -2.46 -20.82 -2.68
CA SER A 65 -1.70 -21.51 -1.66
C SER A 65 -0.77 -20.58 -0.85
N LEU A 66 -0.42 -19.40 -1.36
CA LEU A 66 0.57 -18.47 -0.81
C LEU A 66 0.19 -18.01 0.61
N ARG A 67 1.17 -18.02 1.51
CA ARG A 67 1.03 -17.59 2.91
C ARG A 67 1.70 -16.26 3.18
N GLU A 68 2.77 -15.92 2.48
CA GLU A 68 3.48 -14.65 2.70
C GLU A 68 3.92 -14.05 1.36
N LEU A 69 3.64 -12.75 1.18
CA LEU A 69 3.99 -11.99 -0.02
C LEU A 69 4.72 -10.70 0.38
N TYR A 70 5.97 -10.57 -0.07
CA TYR A 70 6.82 -9.42 0.19
C TYR A 70 7.10 -8.66 -1.10
N LEU A 71 6.56 -7.45 -1.21
CA LEU A 71 6.67 -6.53 -2.35
C LEU A 71 7.29 -5.18 -1.93
N TYR A 72 7.98 -5.15 -0.78
CA TYR A 72 8.57 -3.93 -0.24
C TYR A 72 9.57 -3.28 -1.22
N GLY A 73 9.64 -1.95 -1.28
CA GLY A 73 10.70 -1.24 -2.00
C GLY A 73 10.61 -1.36 -3.53
N ASN A 74 9.38 -1.36 -4.07
CA ASN A 74 9.14 -1.38 -5.52
C ASN A 74 8.59 -0.02 -6.00
N GLN A 75 8.11 0.03 -7.25
CA GLN A 75 7.53 1.23 -7.87
C GLN A 75 6.05 1.01 -8.19
N LEU A 76 5.35 0.18 -7.40
CA LEU A 76 3.95 -0.16 -7.65
C LEU A 76 3.06 1.07 -7.43
N THR A 77 2.24 1.40 -8.43
CA THR A 77 1.21 2.45 -8.31
C THR A 77 -0.16 1.90 -7.96
N SER A 78 -0.38 0.60 -8.21
CA SER A 78 -1.60 -0.13 -7.88
C SER A 78 -1.27 -1.61 -7.65
N VAL A 79 -2.26 -2.34 -7.14
CA VAL A 79 -2.25 -3.80 -6.99
C VAL A 79 -3.46 -4.35 -7.74
N PRO A 80 -3.33 -5.46 -8.50
CA PRO A 80 -4.45 -6.07 -9.21
C PRO A 80 -5.52 -6.57 -8.22
N VAL A 81 -6.80 -6.52 -8.63
CA VAL A 81 -7.93 -7.02 -7.81
C VAL A 81 -7.80 -8.51 -7.51
N GLU A 82 -7.16 -9.27 -8.40
CA GLU A 82 -6.87 -10.69 -8.25
C GLU A 82 -5.98 -10.99 -7.04
N ILE A 83 -5.31 -9.99 -6.46
CA ILE A 83 -4.58 -10.22 -5.20
C ILE A 83 -5.52 -10.77 -4.11
N GLY A 84 -6.79 -10.37 -4.08
CA GLY A 84 -7.78 -10.86 -3.11
C GLY A 84 -8.03 -12.37 -3.15
N GLN A 85 -7.68 -13.03 -4.26
CA GLN A 85 -7.78 -14.49 -4.41
C GLN A 85 -6.79 -15.25 -3.51
N LEU A 86 -5.79 -14.57 -2.94
CA LEU A 86 -4.82 -15.15 -1.99
C LEU A 86 -5.42 -15.34 -0.59
N THR A 87 -6.53 -16.07 -0.47
CA THR A 87 -7.29 -16.23 0.78
C THR A 87 -6.51 -16.94 1.91
N SER A 88 -5.44 -17.66 1.57
CA SER A 88 -4.52 -18.32 2.53
C SER A 88 -3.41 -17.39 3.06
N LEU A 89 -3.35 -16.14 2.60
CA LEU A 89 -2.28 -15.21 2.92
C LEU A 89 -2.36 -14.78 4.40
N LYS A 90 -1.22 -14.87 5.07
CA LYS A 90 -1.03 -14.48 6.49
C LYS A 90 -0.23 -13.18 6.62
N LYS A 91 0.65 -12.88 5.68
CA LYS A 91 1.48 -11.67 5.68
C LYS A 91 1.53 -11.04 4.30
N LEU A 92 1.24 -9.75 4.23
CA LEU A 92 1.38 -8.93 3.03
C LEU A 92 2.19 -7.69 3.35
N ASN A 93 3.32 -7.52 2.68
CA ASN A 93 4.14 -6.32 2.78
C ASN A 93 4.19 -5.61 1.42
N LEU A 94 3.53 -4.46 1.34
CA LEU A 94 3.48 -3.56 0.19
C LEU A 94 4.17 -2.22 0.49
N GLY A 95 4.94 -2.12 1.58
CA GLY A 95 5.55 -0.87 2.00
C GLY A 95 6.63 -0.36 1.03
N GLY A 96 6.94 0.94 1.06
CA GLY A 96 7.97 1.53 0.18
C GLY A 96 7.61 1.42 -1.30
N ASN A 97 6.37 1.76 -1.65
CA ASN A 97 5.86 1.77 -3.01
C ASN A 97 5.24 3.15 -3.33
N GLN A 98 4.45 3.26 -4.39
CA GLN A 98 3.78 4.48 -4.82
C GLN A 98 2.26 4.32 -4.89
N LEU A 99 1.69 3.41 -4.08
CA LEU A 99 0.27 3.11 -4.09
C LEU A 99 -0.53 4.34 -3.66
N THR A 100 -1.50 4.75 -4.48
CA THR A 100 -2.46 5.82 -4.15
C THR A 100 -3.74 5.27 -3.55
N THR A 101 -4.09 4.02 -3.88
CA THR A 101 -5.23 3.29 -3.34
C THR A 101 -4.88 1.82 -3.11
N VAL A 102 -5.71 1.13 -2.34
CA VAL A 102 -5.73 -0.33 -2.19
C VAL A 102 -7.11 -0.83 -2.66
N PRO A 103 -7.19 -1.90 -3.45
CA PRO A 103 -8.46 -2.45 -3.92
C PRO A 103 -9.34 -2.96 -2.75
N ALA A 104 -10.66 -2.89 -2.90
CA ALA A 104 -11.63 -3.40 -1.92
C ALA A 104 -11.42 -4.90 -1.62
N GLU A 105 -10.88 -5.63 -2.60
CA GLU A 105 -10.50 -7.03 -2.51
C GLU A 105 -9.46 -7.33 -1.43
N ILE A 106 -8.81 -6.32 -0.83
CA ILE A 106 -8.02 -6.52 0.39
C ILE A 106 -8.85 -7.19 1.49
N GLY A 107 -10.16 -6.92 1.58
CA GLY A 107 -11.05 -7.54 2.56
C GLY A 107 -11.17 -9.06 2.44
N GLN A 108 -10.81 -9.62 1.28
CA GLN A 108 -10.88 -11.07 1.04
C GLN A 108 -9.80 -11.87 1.80
N PHE A 109 -8.80 -11.21 2.39
CA PHE A 109 -7.75 -11.87 3.16
C PHE A 109 -8.18 -12.28 4.58
N THR A 110 -9.16 -13.17 4.68
CA THR A 110 -9.74 -13.60 5.97
C THR A 110 -8.72 -14.23 6.94
N SER A 111 -7.60 -14.74 6.42
CA SER A 111 -6.49 -15.31 7.21
C SER A 111 -5.32 -14.34 7.50
N LEU A 112 -5.41 -13.07 7.08
CA LEU A 112 -4.30 -12.12 7.20
C LEU A 112 -4.05 -11.76 8.65
N LEU A 113 -2.78 -11.81 9.05
CA LEU A 113 -2.32 -11.46 10.39
C LEU A 113 -1.52 -10.15 10.39
N TRP A 114 -0.84 -9.84 9.29
CA TRP A 114 -0.04 -8.64 9.14
C TRP A 114 -0.17 -8.04 7.74
N LEU A 115 -0.50 -6.75 7.72
CA LEU A 115 -0.54 -5.91 6.54
C LEU A 115 0.37 -4.69 6.76
N SER A 116 1.39 -4.54 5.92
CA SER A 116 2.20 -3.33 5.85
C SER A 116 1.97 -2.61 4.53
N LEU A 117 1.59 -1.35 4.64
CA LEU A 117 1.35 -0.38 3.58
C LEU A 117 2.18 0.90 3.82
N ASP A 118 3.19 0.82 4.67
CA ASP A 118 4.01 1.99 5.06
C ASP A 118 4.71 2.62 3.87
N ASN A 119 4.96 3.94 3.92
CA ASN A 119 5.73 4.66 2.91
C ASN A 119 5.13 4.46 1.51
N ASN A 120 3.87 4.84 1.36
CA ASN A 120 3.12 4.87 0.10
C ASN A 120 2.52 6.27 -0.10
N LYS A 121 1.55 6.42 -1.00
CA LYS A 121 0.84 7.67 -1.29
C LYS A 121 -0.67 7.53 -1.02
N LEU A 122 -1.05 6.66 -0.10
CA LEU A 122 -2.46 6.35 0.18
C LEU A 122 -3.16 7.58 0.75
N THR A 123 -4.31 7.92 0.19
CA THR A 123 -5.18 9.00 0.69
C THR A 123 -6.34 8.49 1.54
N SER A 124 -6.68 7.20 1.41
CA SER A 124 -7.71 6.52 2.20
C SER A 124 -7.38 5.05 2.43
N VAL A 125 -8.07 4.45 3.40
CA VAL A 125 -8.13 3.00 3.62
C VAL A 125 -9.54 2.54 3.21
N PRO A 126 -9.69 1.45 2.43
CA PRO A 126 -11.01 0.94 2.04
C PRO A 126 -11.81 0.45 3.26
N ALA A 127 -13.14 0.62 3.21
CA ALA A 127 -14.05 0.20 4.29
C ALA A 127 -14.01 -1.32 4.51
N GLU A 128 -13.76 -2.08 3.44
CA GLU A 128 -13.61 -3.53 3.43
C GLU A 128 -12.49 -4.06 4.34
N ILE A 129 -11.63 -3.17 4.88
CA ILE A 129 -10.70 -3.54 5.94
C ILE A 129 -11.41 -4.20 7.13
N GLU A 130 -12.68 -3.89 7.39
CA GLU A 130 -13.47 -4.52 8.45
C GLU A 130 -13.55 -6.06 8.34
N GLN A 131 -13.34 -6.61 7.15
CA GLN A 131 -13.42 -8.04 6.88
C GLN A 131 -12.18 -8.80 7.41
N LEU A 132 -11.09 -8.09 7.72
CA LEU A 132 -9.83 -8.67 8.17
C LEU A 132 -9.84 -9.03 9.66
N LYS A 133 -10.79 -9.88 10.08
CA LYS A 133 -11.03 -10.24 11.50
C LYS A 133 -9.82 -10.87 12.21
N SER A 134 -8.89 -11.46 11.45
CA SER A 134 -7.67 -12.08 11.97
C SER A 134 -6.49 -11.10 12.10
N LEU A 135 -6.62 -9.87 11.59
CA LEU A 135 -5.50 -8.95 11.48
C LEU A 135 -5.00 -8.51 12.85
N MET A 136 -3.70 -8.69 13.08
CA MET A 136 -3.04 -8.35 14.34
C MET A 136 -2.17 -7.09 14.21
N ARG A 137 -1.64 -6.83 13.01
CA ARG A 137 -0.76 -5.69 12.74
C ARG A 137 -1.17 -5.00 11.45
N LEU A 138 -1.46 -3.71 11.55
CA LEU A 138 -1.73 -2.84 10.42
C LEU A 138 -0.77 -1.66 10.46
N TRP A 139 0.11 -1.58 9.46
CA TRP A 139 1.09 -0.52 9.36
C TRP A 139 0.80 0.36 8.14
N LEU A 140 0.55 1.63 8.39
CA LEU A 140 0.13 2.66 7.44
C LEU A 140 0.97 3.94 7.56
N ALA A 141 2.14 3.87 8.22
CA ALA A 141 2.96 5.02 8.49
C ALA A 141 3.55 5.63 7.20
N GLY A 142 3.72 6.94 7.13
CA GLY A 142 4.30 7.60 5.95
C GLY A 142 3.39 7.53 4.72
N ASN A 143 2.12 7.88 4.89
CA ASN A 143 1.13 7.98 3.80
C ASN A 143 0.53 9.40 3.77
N GLN A 144 -0.56 9.59 3.02
CA GLN A 144 -1.27 10.86 2.87
C GLN A 144 -2.70 10.76 3.41
N LEU A 145 -2.94 9.88 4.39
CA LEU A 145 -4.28 9.64 4.94
C LEU A 145 -4.78 10.88 5.65
N THR A 146 -5.98 11.34 5.32
CA THR A 146 -6.65 12.47 5.99
C THR A 146 -7.65 12.01 7.05
N SER A 147 -8.12 10.76 6.94
CA SER A 147 -8.96 10.07 7.91
C SER A 147 -8.66 8.56 7.94
N VAL A 148 -9.16 7.90 8.98
CA VAL A 148 -9.25 6.44 9.06
C VAL A 148 -10.75 6.08 9.09
N PRO A 149 -11.21 5.07 8.33
CA PRO A 149 -12.61 4.66 8.31
C PRO A 149 -13.06 4.14 9.68
N ALA A 150 -14.34 4.32 10.03
CA ALA A 150 -14.94 3.84 11.27
C ALA A 150 -14.87 2.30 11.39
N GLU A 151 -14.90 1.64 10.23
CA GLU A 151 -14.71 0.22 10.00
C GLU A 151 -13.41 -0.33 10.62
N ILE A 152 -12.43 0.52 10.93
CA ILE A 152 -11.24 0.10 11.67
C ILE A 152 -11.59 -0.54 13.02
N GLY A 153 -12.66 -0.10 13.69
CA GLY A 153 -13.10 -0.64 14.98
C GLY A 153 -13.50 -2.13 14.91
N GLN A 154 -13.78 -2.63 13.70
CA GLN A 154 -14.14 -4.02 13.45
C GLN A 154 -12.94 -4.98 13.46
N LEU A 155 -11.71 -4.47 13.52
CA LEU A 155 -10.47 -5.26 13.61
C LEU A 155 -10.20 -5.69 15.06
N THR A 156 -11.11 -6.45 15.67
CA THR A 156 -11.07 -6.78 17.10
C THR A 156 -9.85 -7.59 17.55
N SER A 157 -9.12 -8.21 16.62
CA SER A 157 -7.84 -8.91 16.86
C SER A 157 -6.60 -8.00 16.82
N LEU A 158 -6.76 -6.72 16.44
CA LEU A 158 -5.65 -5.81 16.17
C LEU A 158 -4.87 -5.50 17.44
N ARG A 159 -3.55 -5.59 17.35
CA ARG A 159 -2.60 -5.36 18.44
C ARG A 159 -1.69 -4.18 18.17
N GLU A 160 -1.45 -3.86 16.91
CA GLU A 160 -0.54 -2.80 16.50
C GLU A 160 -1.14 -2.03 15.32
N LEU A 161 -1.30 -0.72 15.51
CA LEU A 161 -1.77 0.20 14.50
C LEU A 161 -0.77 1.36 14.39
N LEU A 162 -0.05 1.42 13.26
CA LEU A 162 0.92 2.47 12.99
C LEU A 162 0.36 3.44 11.96
N LEU A 163 0.07 4.66 12.37
CA LEU A 163 -0.48 5.75 11.55
C LEU A 163 0.44 6.98 11.52
N LYS A 164 1.66 6.85 12.05
CA LYS A 164 2.68 7.92 12.09
C LYS A 164 2.88 8.56 10.70
N GLY A 165 3.07 9.88 10.65
CA GLY A 165 3.48 10.56 9.42
C GLY A 165 2.40 10.49 8.34
N ASN A 166 1.18 10.88 8.71
CA ASN A 166 0.03 11.02 7.82
C ASN A 166 -0.53 12.45 7.95
N GLN A 167 -1.72 12.70 7.40
CA GLN A 167 -2.39 14.00 7.44
C GLN A 167 -3.70 13.92 8.24
N LEU A 168 -3.79 13.00 9.21
CA LEU A 168 -5.01 12.76 9.96
C LEU A 168 -5.39 14.00 10.76
N THR A 169 -6.63 14.46 10.59
CA THR A 169 -7.21 15.57 11.38
C THR A 169 -8.02 15.08 12.58
N SER A 170 -8.51 13.84 12.51
CA SER A 170 -9.22 13.14 13.58
C SER A 170 -8.96 11.63 13.52
N VAL A 171 -9.35 10.94 14.60
CA VAL A 171 -9.42 9.47 14.68
C VAL A 171 -10.88 9.11 14.99
N PRO A 172 -11.49 8.11 14.34
CA PRO A 172 -12.87 7.70 14.60
C PRO A 172 -13.06 7.20 16.04
N ALA A 173 -14.26 7.42 16.61
CA ALA A 173 -14.61 6.95 17.96
C ALA A 173 -14.54 5.43 18.07
N GLU A 174 -14.80 4.73 16.96
CA GLU A 174 -14.72 3.28 16.81
C GLU A 174 -13.33 2.71 17.10
N ILE A 175 -12.29 3.55 17.16
CA ILE A 175 -10.98 3.12 17.66
C ILE A 175 -11.08 2.49 19.05
N GLY A 176 -12.02 2.94 19.91
CA GLY A 176 -12.24 2.37 21.24
C GLY A 176 -12.69 0.91 21.23
N GLN A 177 -13.19 0.40 20.11
CA GLN A 177 -13.58 -1.01 19.94
C GLN A 177 -12.37 -1.95 19.88
N LEU A 178 -11.17 -1.41 19.60
CA LEU A 178 -9.92 -2.17 19.49
C LEU A 178 -9.34 -2.55 20.86
N THR A 179 -10.11 -3.27 21.66
CA THR A 179 -9.76 -3.62 23.05
C THR A 179 -8.49 -4.47 23.20
N MET A 180 -8.02 -5.12 22.13
CA MET A 180 -6.75 -5.87 22.08
C MET A 180 -5.54 -5.03 21.64
N LEU A 181 -5.74 -3.76 21.27
CA LEU A 181 -4.69 -2.88 20.76
C LEU A 181 -3.66 -2.61 21.85
N ARG A 182 -2.39 -2.81 21.53
CA ARG A 182 -1.25 -2.65 22.45
C ARG A 182 -0.39 -1.46 22.08
N GLU A 183 -0.29 -1.15 20.80
CA GLU A 183 0.51 -0.04 20.29
C GLU A 183 -0.29 0.74 19.25
N LEU A 184 -0.41 2.05 19.50
CA LEU A 184 -1.01 3.02 18.61
C LEU A 184 -0.03 4.17 18.40
N ARG A 185 0.39 4.37 17.15
CA ARG A 185 1.32 5.46 16.78
C ARG A 185 0.65 6.47 15.88
N LEU A 186 0.58 7.72 16.33
CA LEU A 186 -0.11 8.82 15.66
C LEU A 186 0.80 10.06 15.48
N GLU A 187 2.08 9.98 15.85
CA GLU A 187 3.03 11.09 15.72
C GLU A 187 3.18 11.57 14.25
N GLY A 188 3.34 12.87 14.04
CA GLY A 188 3.44 13.47 12.71
C GLY A 188 2.11 13.44 11.95
N ASN A 189 1.00 13.72 12.64
CA ASN A 189 -0.32 13.96 12.07
C ASN A 189 -0.80 15.39 12.38
N GLN A 190 -2.02 15.74 11.96
CA GLN A 190 -2.64 17.06 12.17
C GLN A 190 -3.78 16.99 13.19
N LEU A 191 -3.66 16.09 14.17
CA LEU A 191 -4.70 15.82 15.17
C LEU A 191 -4.83 16.99 16.14
N ARG A 192 -6.06 17.48 16.33
CA ARG A 192 -6.37 18.49 17.35
C ARG A 192 -6.76 17.88 18.69
N SER A 193 -7.40 16.72 18.64
CA SER A 193 -7.84 15.95 19.80
C SER A 193 -7.96 14.47 19.44
N LEU A 194 -8.04 13.63 20.46
CA LEU A 194 -8.44 12.23 20.32
C LEU A 194 -9.90 12.06 20.78
N PRO A 195 -10.63 11.07 20.22
CA PRO A 195 -11.95 10.70 20.73
C PRO A 195 -11.86 10.22 22.19
N ALA A 196 -12.91 10.44 22.99
CA ALA A 196 -12.95 10.02 24.39
C ALA A 196 -12.85 8.48 24.53
N GLU A 197 -13.31 7.77 23.50
CA GLU A 197 -13.27 6.33 23.32
C GLU A 197 -11.85 5.76 23.32
N ILE A 198 -10.81 6.59 23.17
CA ILE A 198 -9.43 6.14 23.38
C ILE A 198 -9.22 5.54 24.78
N GLY A 199 -10.02 5.98 25.77
CA GLY A 199 -10.03 5.41 27.13
C GLY A 199 -10.55 3.98 27.21
N GLN A 200 -11.18 3.46 26.15
CA GLN A 200 -11.68 2.07 26.08
C GLN A 200 -10.59 1.07 25.65
N LEU A 201 -9.42 1.55 25.24
CA LEU A 201 -8.28 0.72 24.82
C LEU A 201 -7.57 0.07 26.02
N THR A 202 -8.23 -0.87 26.69
CA THR A 202 -7.78 -1.49 27.95
C THR A 202 -6.46 -2.26 27.84
N SER A 203 -6.07 -2.71 26.65
CA SER A 203 -4.79 -3.40 26.41
C SER A 203 -3.64 -2.48 26.00
N LEU A 204 -3.87 -1.17 25.87
CA LEU A 204 -2.91 -0.24 25.29
C LEU A 204 -1.69 -0.08 26.21
N LYS A 205 -0.51 -0.28 25.64
CA LYS A 205 0.78 -0.15 26.34
C LYS A 205 1.58 1.03 25.84
N LYS A 206 1.37 1.42 24.59
CA LYS A 206 2.11 2.49 23.94
C LYS A 206 1.17 3.32 23.07
N LEU A 207 1.11 4.59 23.41
CA LEU A 207 0.45 5.63 22.64
C LEU A 207 1.46 6.72 22.35
N THR A 208 1.69 7.04 21.08
CA THR A 208 2.52 8.17 20.68
C THR A 208 1.70 9.17 19.90
N ILE A 209 1.66 10.41 20.40
CA ILE A 209 1.00 11.57 19.81
C ILE A 209 2.01 12.72 19.85
N SER A 210 2.28 13.36 18.71
CA SER A 210 3.09 14.59 18.62
C SER A 210 2.94 15.23 17.25
#